data_AF-A0AAV3HSS0-F1
#
_entry.id   AF-A0AAV3HSS0-F1
#
_cell.length_a   1.000
_cell.length_b   1.000
_cell.length_c   1.000
_cell.angle_alpha   90.00
_cell.angle_beta   90.00
_cell.angle_gamma   90.00
#
_symmetry.space_group_name_H-M   'P 1'
#
loop_
_entity.id
_entity.type
_entity.pdbx_description
1 polymer ?
#
loop_
_entity_poly.entity_id
_entity_poly.type
_entity_poly.pdbx_seq_one_letter_code
_entity_poly.pdbx_strand_id
1 'polypeptide(L)'
;GGSADLAPSNLTMWSGSKSLEANDFSGNYIHYGVREFGMTAIMNGIALHGGFVPYGATFLMFMEYARNAMRMAALMKVQNIQVY
;
A
#
# COMPACT_ATOMS: atom_id res chain seq x y z
N GLY A 1 6.32 -0.77 0.56
CA GLY A 1 4.93 -0.68 1.05
C GLY A 1 4.65 0.75 1.47
N GLY A 2 3.55 1.05 2.15
CA GLY A 2 3.25 2.41 2.58
C GLY A 2 1.94 2.57 3.34
N SER A 3 1.52 3.82 3.52
CA SER A 3 0.27 4.15 4.21
C SER A 3 -0.51 5.25 3.48
N ALA A 4 -1.83 5.23 3.62
CA ALA A 4 -2.73 6.27 3.14
C ALA A 4 -2.75 7.46 4.13
N ASP A 5 -1.63 8.19 4.24
CA ASP A 5 -1.42 9.34 5.14
C ASP A 5 -1.54 9.05 6.65
N LEU A 6 -1.62 7.77 7.01
CA LEU A 6 -1.76 7.32 8.41
C LEU A 6 -0.50 6.59 8.88
N ALA A 7 0.67 6.92 8.34
CA ALA A 7 1.92 6.22 8.62
C ALA A 7 2.26 6.16 10.13
N PRO A 8 2.16 7.28 10.90
CA PRO A 8 2.45 7.27 12.33
C PRO A 8 1.40 6.49 13.14
N SER A 9 0.13 6.52 12.72
CA SER A 9 -0.95 5.83 13.41
C SER A 9 -0.93 4.32 13.17
N ASN A 10 -0.64 3.90 11.94
CA ASN A 10 -0.61 2.49 11.54
C ASN A 10 0.74 1.82 11.82
N LEU A 11 1.72 2.57 12.34
CA LEU A 11 3.08 2.09 12.67
C LEU A 11 3.78 1.37 11.51
N THR A 12 3.54 1.82 10.28
CA THR A 12 4.10 1.16 9.08
C THR A 12 5.48 1.66 8.68
N MET A 13 5.91 2.80 9.21
CA MET A 13 7.23 3.35 8.96
C MET A 13 8.21 2.84 10.02
N TRP A 14 8.92 1.76 9.71
CA TRP A 14 9.98 1.20 10.54
C TRP A 14 11.35 1.79 10.18
N SER A 15 12.38 1.53 10.98
CA SER A 15 13.70 2.15 10.88
C SER A 15 14.45 1.97 9.53
N GLY A 16 14.12 0.95 8.75
CA GLY A 16 14.65 0.75 7.39
C GLY A 16 13.74 1.26 6.26
N SER A 17 12.68 2.00 6.61
CA SER A 17 11.81 2.64 5.62
C SER A 17 12.52 3.85 5.03
N LYS A 18 12.61 3.90 3.70
CA LYS A 18 13.12 5.04 2.94
C LYS A 18 12.03 5.51 2.00
N SER A 19 11.67 6.79 2.08
CA SER A 19 10.68 7.39 1.18
C SER A 19 11.08 7.18 -0.27
N LEU A 20 10.10 6.83 -1.10
CA LEU A 20 10.21 6.88 -2.55
C LEU A 20 10.02 8.33 -2.98
N GLU A 21 11.04 8.91 -3.61
CA GLU A 21 11.05 10.32 -4.02
C GLU A 21 11.09 10.43 -5.55
N ALA A 22 10.61 11.55 -6.10
CA ALA A 22 10.52 11.72 -7.56
C ALA A 22 11.90 11.72 -8.27
N ASN A 23 12.96 12.04 -7.54
CA ASN A 23 14.35 12.05 -8.01
C ASN A 23 15.18 10.86 -7.52
N ASP A 24 14.61 9.99 -6.67
CA ASP A 24 15.27 8.79 -6.15
C ASP A 24 14.26 7.66 -5.93
N PHE A 25 14.24 6.73 -6.88
CA PHE A 25 13.37 5.55 -6.85
C PHE A 25 13.95 4.36 -6.07
N SER A 26 15.05 4.54 -5.32
CA SER A 26 15.64 3.49 -4.48
C SER A 26 14.90 3.27 -3.14
N GLY A 27 13.96 4.15 -2.81
CA GLY A 27 13.10 4.05 -1.63
C GLY A 27 12.18 2.82 -1.64
N ASN A 28 11.79 2.35 -0.44
CA ASN A 28 10.90 1.20 -0.25
C ASN A 28 9.57 1.58 0.43
N TYR A 29 9.36 2.87 0.70
CA TYR A 29 8.19 3.42 1.38
C TYR A 29 7.42 4.41 0.49
N ILE A 30 6.16 4.13 0.21
CA ILE A 30 5.30 4.94 -0.66
C ILE A 30 4.35 5.77 0.20
N HIS A 31 4.35 7.08 -0.02
CA HIS A 31 3.39 8.00 0.59
C HIS A 31 2.17 8.13 -0.31
N TYR A 32 1.13 7.33 -0.05
CA TYR A 32 -0.06 7.29 -0.92
C TYR A 32 -0.96 8.53 -0.77
N GLY A 33 -0.84 9.28 0.33
CA GLY A 33 -1.80 10.30 0.75
C GLY A 33 -3.15 9.68 1.13
N VAL A 34 -4.18 10.50 1.36
CA VAL A 34 -5.54 10.02 1.69
C VAL A 34 -6.25 9.44 0.46
N ARG A 35 -5.81 8.26 0.02
CA ARG A 35 -6.19 7.61 -1.25
C ARG A 35 -6.25 6.08 -1.13
N GLU A 36 -7.11 5.54 -0.27
CA GLU A 36 -7.19 4.11 0.05
C GLU A 36 -7.47 3.22 -1.17
N PHE A 37 -8.40 3.66 -2.04
CA PHE A 37 -8.72 2.92 -3.26
C PHE A 37 -7.54 2.87 -4.22
N GLY A 38 -6.94 4.05 -4.47
CA GLY A 38 -5.76 4.19 -5.33
C GLY A 38 -4.57 3.40 -4.81
N MET A 39 -4.29 3.50 -3.50
CA MET A 39 -3.26 2.71 -2.81
C MET A 39 -3.43 1.22 -3.10
N THR A 40 -4.62 0.68 -2.84
CA THR A 40 -4.87 -0.76 -2.98
C THR A 40 -4.78 -1.21 -4.44
N ALA A 41 -5.25 -0.39 -5.39
CA ALA A 41 -5.13 -0.67 -6.82
C ALA A 41 -3.67 -0.63 -7.31
N ILE A 42 -2.89 0.36 -6.87
CA ILE A 42 -1.44 0.45 -7.15
C ILE A 42 -0.73 -0.78 -6.62
N MET A 43 -1.03 -1.20 -5.39
CA MET A 43 -0.43 -2.38 -4.80
C MET A 43 -0.76 -3.67 -5.56
N ASN A 44 -1.98 -3.82 -6.08
CA ASN A 44 -2.30 -4.94 -6.97
C ASN A 44 -1.41 -4.94 -8.22
N GLY A 45 -1.19 -3.76 -8.82
CA GLY A 45 -0.28 -3.59 -9.95
C GLY A 45 1.17 -3.96 -9.60
N ILE A 46 1.66 -3.53 -8.43
CA ILE A 46 3.02 -3.87 -7.94
C ILE A 46 3.15 -5.39 -7.76
N ALA A 47 2.14 -6.04 -7.15
CA ALA A 47 2.14 -7.48 -6.96
C ALA A 47 2.14 -8.24 -8.31
N LEU A 48 1.38 -7.76 -9.31
CA LEU A 48 1.35 -8.34 -10.65
C LEU A 48 2.64 -8.16 -11.43
N HIS A 49 3.30 -7.00 -11.28
CA HIS A 49 4.60 -6.74 -11.90
C HIS A 49 5.67 -7.75 -11.41
N GLY A 50 5.57 -8.18 -10.16
CA GLY A 50 6.51 -9.13 -9.56
C GLY A 50 7.79 -8.47 -9.05
N GLY A 51 8.56 -9.23 -8.27
CA GLY A 51 9.78 -8.78 -7.59
C GLY A 51 9.55 -8.08 -6.24
N PHE A 52 8.30 -7.85 -5.86
CA PHE A 52 7.95 -7.12 -4.63
C PHE A 52 6.83 -7.82 -3.86
N VAL A 53 6.84 -7.65 -2.55
CA VAL A 53 5.71 -7.98 -1.66
C VAL A 53 5.14 -6.66 -1.13
N PRO A 54 4.09 -6.10 -1.76
CA PRO A 54 3.54 -4.82 -1.34
C PRO A 54 2.72 -4.95 -0.06
N TYR A 55 2.87 -3.95 0.81
CA TYR A 55 1.96 -3.72 1.93
C TYR A 55 1.39 -2.29 1.87
N GLY A 56 0.17 -2.13 2.38
CA GLY A 56 -0.56 -0.87 2.46
C GLY A 56 -1.31 -0.76 3.77
N ALA A 57 -1.57 0.46 4.22
CA ALA A 57 -2.20 0.67 5.51
C ALA A 57 -3.16 1.86 5.51
N THR A 58 -4.26 1.70 6.24
CA THR A 58 -5.23 2.73 6.65
C THR A 58 -5.96 2.19 7.88
N PHE A 59 -6.84 2.95 8.52
CA PHE A 59 -7.69 2.39 9.58
C PHE A 59 -8.71 1.40 9.01
N LEU A 60 -9.01 0.33 9.75
CA LEU A 60 -10.00 -0.69 9.35
C LEU A 60 -11.33 -0.11 8.83
N MET A 61 -11.86 0.94 9.46
CA MET A 61 -13.10 1.58 9.02
C MET A 61 -13.02 2.15 7.59
N PHE A 62 -11.84 2.56 7.13
CA PHE A 62 -11.61 3.12 5.80
C PHE A 62 -11.33 2.06 4.73
N MET A 63 -11.27 0.77 5.09
CA MET A 63 -11.19 -0.31 4.10
C MET A 63 -12.35 -0.25 3.10
N GLU A 64 -13.49 0.32 3.50
CA GLU A 64 -14.67 0.54 2.65
C GLU A 64 -14.32 1.30 1.36
N TYR A 65 -13.43 2.29 1.45
CA TYR A 65 -12.94 3.03 0.29
C TYR A 65 -12.13 2.14 -0.65
N ALA A 66 -11.42 1.12 -0.13
CA ALA A 66 -10.58 0.21 -0.89
C ALA A 66 -11.27 -1.11 -1.31
N ARG A 67 -12.51 -1.36 -0.88
CA ARG A 67 -13.21 -2.65 -0.97
C ARG A 67 -13.15 -3.29 -2.36
N ASN A 68 -13.38 -2.50 -3.41
CA ASN A 68 -13.38 -3.00 -4.79
C ASN A 68 -11.99 -3.46 -5.25
N ALA A 69 -10.94 -2.71 -4.91
CA ALA A 69 -9.57 -3.10 -5.24
C ALA A 69 -9.10 -4.31 -4.42
N MET A 70 -9.52 -4.43 -3.16
CA MET A 70 -9.26 -5.61 -2.35
C MET A 70 -9.93 -6.87 -2.95
N ARG A 71 -11.18 -6.75 -3.40
CA ARG A 71 -11.87 -7.84 -4.09
C ARG A 71 -11.11 -8.29 -5.34
N MET A 72 -10.57 -7.34 -6.11
CA MET A 72 -9.75 -7.67 -7.27
C MET A 72 -8.48 -8.41 -6.87
N ALA A 73 -7.81 -8.02 -5.77
CA ALA A 73 -6.62 -8.70 -5.27
C ALA A 73 -6.88 -10.20 -5.04
N ALA A 74 -8.00 -10.52 -4.37
CA ALA A 74 -8.41 -11.90 -4.11
C ALA A 74 -8.74 -12.68 -5.40
N LEU A 75 -9.45 -12.06 -6.35
CA LEU A 75 -9.79 -12.71 -7.62
C LEU A 75 -8.56 -13.00 -8.49
N MET A 76 -7.61 -12.06 -8.52
CA MET A 76 -6.35 -12.22 -9.26
C MET A 76 -5.34 -13.12 -8.53
N LYS A 77 -5.63 -13.53 -7.29
CA LYS A 77 -4.76 -14.33 -6.41
C LYS A 77 -3.38 -13.70 -6.21
N VAL A 78 -3.34 -12.37 -6.06
CA VAL A 78 -2.09 -11.63 -5.87
C VAL A 78 -1.78 -11.42 -4.40
N GLN A 79 -0.50 -11.48 -4.04
CA GLN A 79 -0.05 -11.26 -2.67
C GLN A 79 -0.05 -9.75 -2.36
N ASN A 80 -1.16 -9.28 -1.78
CA ASN A 80 -1.36 -7.91 -1.32
C ASN A 80 -1.58 -7.91 0.20
N ILE A 81 -0.66 -7.31 0.97
CA ILE A 81 -0.74 -7.28 2.44
C ILE A 81 -1.40 -5.97 2.89
N GLN A 82 -2.57 -6.07 3.53
CA GLN A 82 -3.27 -4.91 4.10
C GLN A 82 -3.10 -4.89 5.62
N VAL A 83 -2.66 -3.75 6.16
CA VAL A 83 -2.51 -3.49 7.59
C VAL A 83 -3.61 -2.51 8.00
N TYR A 84 -4.62 -3.02 8.70
CA TYR A 84 -5.82 -2.29 9.13
C TYR A 84 -5.97 -2.22 10.64
#